data_AF-A0A9N8EI54-F1
#
_entry.id   AF-A0A9N8EI54-F1
#
_cell.length_a   1.000
_cell.length_b   1.000
_cell.length_c   1.000
_cell.angle_alpha   90.00
_cell.angle_beta   90.00
_cell.angle_gamma   90.00
#
_symmetry.space_group_name_H-M   'P 1'
#
loop_
_entity.id
_entity.type
_entity.pdbx_description
1 polymer ?
#
loop_
_entity_poly.entity_id
_entity_poly.type
_entity_poly.pdbx_seq_one_letter_code
_entity_poly.pdbx_strand_id
1 'polypeptide(L)'
;MAPTTDGGSVGDPHFKTWAGEWYDYHGVCDLVLLKLEDFNNGQGMDIVIRTAARGSFSYIESAAIRIGQDILEVTGWGAYAVNEVEYADLPLDLGGFKLEKWWSNAKKHVFMIHLDGGEHIKISTKKELVSVKVENATEATFGASVGLMGSYKGGVWLARDGKTVVTDPIAFGEEWQVTKSEGQLFQTDRFPQFPEKCYLPQALRTGRRRLGEAAVLEDQAKAACSHWDDEHRDLCVFDVLATGDLELAESGSYF
;
A
#
# COMPACT_ATOMS: atom_id res chain seq x y z
N MET A 1 11.92 20.89 14.89
CA MET A 1 11.69 19.66 14.12
C MET A 1 10.65 20.00 13.07
N ALA A 2 10.87 19.60 11.82
CA ALA A 2 9.81 19.68 10.82
C ALA A 2 8.64 18.77 11.26
N PRO A 3 7.38 19.12 10.96
CA PRO A 3 6.26 18.22 11.24
C PRO A 3 6.46 16.90 10.51
N THR A 4 6.24 15.80 11.23
CA THR A 4 6.23 14.47 10.64
C THR A 4 4.88 14.21 9.96
N THR A 5 4.90 13.47 8.86
CA THR A 5 3.68 13.00 8.20
C THR A 5 3.73 11.49 8.04
N ASP A 6 2.55 10.89 7.98
CA ASP A 6 2.39 9.48 7.67
C ASP A 6 1.60 9.36 6.37
N GLY A 7 1.84 8.28 5.63
CA GLY A 7 0.98 7.90 4.52
C GLY A 7 1.23 6.47 4.09
N GLY A 8 0.53 6.03 3.04
CA GLY A 8 0.69 4.68 2.53
C GLY A 8 -0.59 4.13 1.93
N SER A 9 -0.75 2.81 2.02
CA SER A 9 -1.91 2.11 1.47
C SER A 9 -2.24 0.84 2.25
N VAL A 10 -3.53 0.51 2.35
CA VAL A 10 -4.07 -0.61 3.13
C VAL A 10 -5.31 -1.16 2.41
N GLY A 11 -5.71 -2.39 2.70
CA GLY A 11 -7.09 -2.78 2.37
C GLY A 11 -7.31 -3.17 0.94
N ASP A 12 -8.56 -2.94 0.56
CA ASP A 12 -9.07 -2.99 -0.78
C ASP A 12 -8.95 -1.66 -1.53
N PRO A 13 -7.84 -1.52 -2.25
CA PRO A 13 -6.77 -0.60 -1.88
C PRO A 13 -7.29 0.82 -1.57
N HIS A 14 -7.15 1.20 -0.30
CA HIS A 14 -7.27 2.56 0.19
C HIS A 14 -5.89 3.23 0.21
N PHE A 15 -5.80 4.48 -0.23
CA PHE A 15 -4.55 5.24 -0.27
C PHE A 15 -4.65 6.46 0.63
N LYS A 16 -3.62 6.66 1.47
CA LYS A 16 -3.47 7.87 2.30
C LYS A 16 -2.35 8.73 1.74
N THR A 17 -2.67 9.96 1.35
CA THR A 17 -1.68 10.93 0.91
C THR A 17 -0.82 11.41 2.08
N TRP A 18 0.31 12.07 1.79
CA TRP A 18 1.12 12.72 2.82
C TRP A 18 0.40 13.82 3.60
N ALA A 19 -0.66 14.41 3.03
CA ALA A 19 -1.52 15.38 3.71
C ALA A 19 -2.61 14.72 4.58
N GLY A 20 -2.67 13.38 4.59
CA GLY A 20 -3.62 12.59 5.35
C GLY A 20 -4.96 12.36 4.67
N GLU A 21 -5.12 12.78 3.41
CA GLU A 21 -6.37 12.57 2.65
C GLU A 21 -6.45 11.13 2.14
N TRP A 22 -7.63 10.53 2.26
CA TRP A 22 -7.92 9.18 1.76
C TRP A 22 -8.62 9.20 0.41
N TYR A 23 -8.25 8.25 -0.45
CA TYR A 23 -8.96 7.97 -1.69
C TYR A 23 -8.81 6.51 -2.11
N ASP A 24 -9.71 6.06 -2.98
CA ASP A 24 -9.80 4.67 -3.40
C ASP A 24 -9.45 4.53 -4.89
N TYR A 25 -8.63 3.53 -5.20
CA TYR A 25 -8.40 3.12 -6.58
C TYR A 25 -8.28 1.61 -6.66
N HIS A 26 -9.25 0.99 -7.35
CA HIS A 26 -9.37 -0.46 -7.43
C HIS A 26 -8.82 -1.07 -8.73
N GLY A 27 -7.90 -0.38 -9.42
CA GLY A 27 -7.22 -0.97 -10.58
C GLY A 27 -6.43 -2.21 -10.18
N VAL A 28 -6.47 -3.25 -10.99
CA VAL A 28 -5.73 -4.51 -10.81
C VAL A 28 -4.50 -4.47 -11.71
N CYS A 29 -3.34 -4.24 -11.12
CA CYS A 29 -2.03 -4.05 -11.76
C CYS A 29 -0.95 -3.81 -10.70
N ASP A 30 0.28 -3.54 -11.15
CA ASP A 30 1.35 -3.04 -10.29
C ASP A 30 1.32 -1.50 -10.28
N LEU A 31 1.42 -0.90 -9.09
CA LEU A 31 1.24 0.53 -8.85
C LEU A 31 2.41 1.11 -8.04
N VAL A 32 2.89 2.27 -8.46
CA VAL A 32 3.94 3.01 -7.76
C VAL A 32 3.32 3.79 -6.60
N LEU A 33 3.47 3.26 -5.39
CA LEU A 33 3.01 3.95 -4.19
C LEU A 33 3.91 5.15 -3.88
N LEU A 34 5.22 4.95 -3.99
CA LEU A 34 6.24 5.97 -3.76
C LEU A 34 7.48 5.71 -4.63
N LYS A 35 8.05 6.78 -5.16
CA LYS A 35 9.35 6.82 -5.82
C LYS A 35 10.14 8.03 -5.34
N LEU A 36 11.41 7.83 -5.05
CA LEU A 36 12.32 8.86 -4.55
C LEU A 36 13.74 8.59 -5.08
N GLU A 37 14.10 9.24 -6.19
CA GLU A 37 15.37 8.98 -6.89
C GLU A 37 16.59 9.49 -6.10
N ASP A 38 16.48 10.66 -5.48
CA ASP A 38 17.58 11.29 -4.74
C ASP A 38 17.73 10.76 -3.29
N PHE A 39 17.00 9.70 -2.91
CA PHE A 39 17.08 9.12 -1.58
C PHE A 39 18.52 8.73 -1.22
N ASN A 40 18.98 9.07 -0.01
CA ASN A 40 20.30 8.74 0.53
C ASN A 40 21.45 8.95 -0.48
N ASN A 41 21.65 10.20 -0.92
CA ASN A 41 22.70 10.58 -1.88
C ASN A 41 22.55 9.89 -3.26
N GLY A 42 21.32 9.74 -3.76
CA GLY A 42 21.04 9.13 -5.05
C GLY A 42 21.08 7.61 -5.05
N GLN A 43 21.03 6.98 -3.88
CA GLN A 43 20.83 5.54 -3.75
C GLN A 43 19.46 5.11 -4.32
N GLY A 44 18.44 5.95 -4.15
CA GLY A 44 17.10 5.71 -4.66
C GLY A 44 16.27 4.78 -3.77
N MET A 45 14.95 5.06 -3.75
CA MET A 45 13.94 4.25 -3.07
C MET A 45 12.68 4.17 -3.91
N ASP A 46 12.14 2.96 -4.03
CA ASP A 46 10.83 2.70 -4.67
C ASP A 46 9.99 1.80 -3.79
N ILE A 47 8.70 2.13 -3.69
CA ILE A 47 7.68 1.31 -3.04
C ILE A 47 6.60 1.05 -4.09
N VAL A 48 6.45 -0.21 -4.46
CA VAL A 48 5.46 -0.68 -5.42
C VAL A 48 4.51 -1.63 -4.72
N ILE A 49 3.22 -1.49 -4.99
CA ILE A 49 2.20 -2.42 -4.54
C ILE A 49 1.62 -3.17 -5.75
N ARG A 50 1.21 -4.40 -5.54
CA ARG A 50 0.49 -5.20 -6.54
C ARG A 50 -0.91 -5.47 -6.04
N THR A 51 -1.88 -5.11 -6.87
CA THR A 51 -3.29 -5.28 -6.56
C THR A 51 -3.88 -6.45 -7.35
N ALA A 52 -4.86 -7.11 -6.75
CA ALA A 52 -5.47 -8.33 -7.28
C ALA A 52 -6.99 -8.24 -7.19
N ALA A 53 -7.71 -8.80 -8.17
CA ALA A 53 -9.16 -8.92 -8.07
C ALA A 53 -9.58 -10.02 -7.08
N ARG A 54 -10.63 -9.75 -6.32
CA ARG A 54 -11.42 -10.74 -5.57
C ARG A 54 -12.91 -10.46 -5.77
N GLY A 55 -13.55 -11.26 -6.62
CA GLY A 55 -14.96 -11.07 -6.95
C GLY A 55 -15.24 -9.67 -7.50
N SER A 56 -15.91 -8.84 -6.71
CA SER A 56 -16.34 -7.48 -7.07
C SER A 56 -15.36 -6.36 -6.72
N PHE A 57 -14.30 -6.64 -5.96
CA PHE A 57 -13.35 -5.65 -5.48
C PHE A 57 -11.91 -6.05 -5.84
N SER A 58 -10.94 -5.19 -5.56
CA SER A 58 -9.52 -5.53 -5.60
C SER A 58 -8.88 -5.27 -4.25
N TYR A 59 -7.73 -5.88 -3.98
CA TYR A 59 -6.97 -5.73 -2.74
C TYR A 59 -5.49 -5.75 -3.01
N ILE A 60 -4.69 -5.27 -2.06
CA ILE A 60 -3.23 -5.33 -2.16
C ILE A 60 -2.77 -6.75 -1.76
N GLU A 61 -2.27 -7.51 -2.73
CA GLU A 61 -1.81 -8.89 -2.49
C GLU A 61 -0.33 -8.98 -2.12
N SER A 62 0.47 -7.98 -2.55
CA SER A 62 1.90 -7.91 -2.28
C SER A 62 2.44 -6.49 -2.39
N ALA A 63 3.57 -6.27 -1.76
CA ALA A 63 4.34 -5.03 -1.82
C ALA A 63 5.82 -5.36 -2.02
N ALA A 64 6.50 -4.54 -2.82
CA ALA A 64 7.93 -4.59 -3.02
C ALA A 64 8.57 -3.24 -2.68
N ILE A 65 9.64 -3.26 -1.90
CA ILE A 65 10.44 -2.08 -1.53
C ILE A 65 11.84 -2.29 -2.07
N ARG A 66 12.29 -1.36 -2.92
CA ARG A 66 13.67 -1.29 -3.40
C ARG A 66 14.39 -0.15 -2.71
N ILE A 67 15.58 -0.41 -2.16
CA ILE A 67 16.53 0.61 -1.70
C ILE A 67 17.89 0.31 -2.33
N GLY A 68 18.36 1.21 -3.20
CA GLY A 68 19.55 0.93 -3.99
C GLY A 68 19.34 -0.26 -4.93
N GLN A 69 20.05 -1.36 -4.67
CA GLN A 69 19.94 -2.61 -5.44
C GLN A 69 19.19 -3.70 -4.68
N ASP A 70 18.91 -3.49 -3.40
CA ASP A 70 18.27 -4.49 -2.57
C ASP A 70 16.74 -4.36 -2.65
N ILE A 71 16.06 -5.49 -2.74
CA ILE A 71 14.61 -5.58 -2.88
C ILE A 71 14.07 -6.50 -1.78
N LEU A 72 13.09 -5.99 -1.03
CA LEU A 72 12.19 -6.77 -0.20
C LEU A 72 10.87 -6.94 -0.93
N GLU A 73 10.44 -8.17 -1.18
CA GLU A 73 9.09 -8.50 -1.62
C GLU A 73 8.34 -9.18 -0.48
N VAL A 74 7.13 -8.74 -0.18
CA VAL A 74 6.25 -9.33 0.85
C VAL A 74 4.88 -9.57 0.24
N THR A 75 4.35 -10.78 0.42
CA THR A 75 3.00 -11.15 -0.02
C THR A 75 2.10 -11.45 1.18
N GLY A 76 0.81 -11.64 0.92
CA GLY A 76 -0.13 -12.18 1.90
C GLY A 76 0.40 -13.42 2.63
N TRP A 77 -0.09 -13.62 3.86
CA TRP A 77 0.30 -14.67 4.80
C TRP A 77 1.77 -14.58 5.25
N GLY A 78 2.41 -13.42 5.03
CA GLY A 78 3.76 -13.13 5.49
C GLY A 78 4.84 -13.93 4.78
N ALA A 79 4.56 -14.45 3.57
CA ALA A 79 5.64 -14.91 2.69
C ALA A 79 6.43 -13.70 2.20
N TYR A 80 7.74 -13.86 2.08
CA TYR A 80 8.62 -12.77 1.70
C TYR A 80 9.89 -13.31 1.04
N ALA A 81 10.54 -12.46 0.26
CA ALA A 81 11.87 -12.70 -0.28
C ALA A 81 12.71 -11.42 -0.17
N VAL A 82 14.00 -11.59 0.06
CA VAL A 82 14.98 -10.50 -0.03
C VAL A 82 15.97 -10.85 -1.12
N ASN A 83 16.08 -10.02 -2.15
CA ASN A 83 16.95 -10.27 -3.31
C ASN A 83 16.76 -11.67 -3.90
N GLU A 84 15.50 -12.05 -4.16
CA GLU A 84 15.08 -13.37 -4.69
C GLU A 84 15.33 -14.56 -3.74
N VAL A 85 15.86 -14.32 -2.53
CA VAL A 85 16.00 -15.36 -1.49
C VAL A 85 14.73 -15.42 -0.65
N GLU A 86 13.91 -16.42 -0.92
CA GLU A 86 12.70 -16.71 -0.14
C GLU A 86 13.03 -16.95 1.34
N TYR A 87 12.25 -16.33 2.22
CA TYR A 87 12.37 -16.46 3.67
C TYR A 87 13.79 -16.22 4.21
N ALA A 88 14.51 -15.26 3.63
CA ALA A 88 15.84 -14.86 4.09
C ALA A 88 15.88 -14.64 5.62
N ASP A 89 17.01 -15.00 6.24
CA ASP A 89 17.21 -14.85 7.69
C ASP A 89 17.20 -13.37 8.09
N LEU A 90 16.27 -12.98 8.95
CA LEU A 90 16.11 -11.62 9.48
C LEU A 90 16.57 -11.55 10.95
N PRO A 91 17.14 -10.43 11.44
CA PRO A 91 17.32 -9.16 10.73
C PRO A 91 18.51 -9.17 9.75
N LEU A 92 18.42 -8.32 8.71
CA LEU A 92 19.50 -8.07 7.74
C LEU A 92 19.50 -6.62 7.28
N ASP A 93 20.49 -6.24 6.47
CA ASP A 93 20.57 -4.93 5.82
C ASP A 93 19.88 -4.93 4.44
N LEU A 94 18.94 -4.01 4.23
CA LEU A 94 18.29 -3.72 2.96
C LEU A 94 18.73 -2.32 2.50
N GLY A 95 19.67 -2.25 1.55
CA GLY A 95 20.22 -0.98 1.10
C GLY A 95 20.99 -0.23 2.18
N GLY A 96 21.56 -0.94 3.16
CA GLY A 96 22.24 -0.34 4.32
C GLY A 96 21.31 0.10 5.45
N PHE A 97 20.01 -0.24 5.37
CA PHE A 97 19.03 0.01 6.42
C PHE A 97 18.59 -1.31 7.05
N LYS A 98 18.40 -1.30 8.37
CA LYS A 98 18.01 -2.51 9.09
C LYS A 98 16.59 -2.91 8.69
N LEU A 99 16.46 -4.11 8.13
CA LEU A 99 15.20 -4.82 7.92
C LEU A 99 15.02 -5.88 9.00
N GLU A 100 13.85 -5.89 9.64
CA GLU A 100 13.48 -6.95 10.58
C GLU A 100 12.01 -7.36 10.51
N LYS A 101 11.72 -8.58 10.98
CA LYS A 101 10.35 -9.03 11.24
C LYS A 101 9.94 -8.63 12.65
N TRP A 102 9.37 -7.44 12.78
CA TRP A 102 9.01 -6.84 14.07
C TRP A 102 8.03 -7.69 14.87
N TRP A 103 7.02 -8.25 14.21
CA TRP A 103 6.00 -9.07 14.87
C TRP A 103 5.40 -10.09 13.90
N SER A 104 5.03 -11.27 14.41
CA SER A 104 4.51 -12.35 13.58
C SER A 104 3.64 -13.32 14.39
N ASN A 105 2.51 -13.73 13.83
CA ASN A 105 1.75 -14.90 14.27
C ASN A 105 1.24 -15.68 13.04
N ALA A 106 0.31 -16.63 13.22
CA ALA A 106 -0.17 -17.47 12.12
C ALA A 106 -0.96 -16.73 11.01
N LYS A 107 -1.49 -15.54 11.29
CA LYS A 107 -2.36 -14.81 10.37
C LYS A 107 -1.84 -13.42 10.02
N LYS A 108 -0.86 -12.89 10.76
CA LYS A 108 -0.47 -11.50 10.68
C LYS A 108 1.03 -11.36 10.90
N HIS A 109 1.66 -10.55 10.06
CA HIS A 109 3.11 -10.38 10.04
C HIS A 109 3.45 -8.92 9.80
N VAL A 110 4.49 -8.41 10.45
CA VAL A 110 4.96 -7.03 10.31
C VAL A 110 6.45 -7.04 10.02
N PHE A 111 6.81 -6.42 8.90
CA PHE A 111 8.18 -6.16 8.49
C PHE A 111 8.45 -4.67 8.64
N MET A 112 9.61 -4.32 9.19
CA MET A 112 9.97 -2.95 9.47
C MET A 112 11.37 -2.68 8.92
N ILE A 113 11.46 -1.66 8.07
CA ILE A 113 12.72 -1.07 7.59
C ILE A 113 12.93 0.20 8.41
N HIS A 114 14.04 0.25 9.14
CA HIS A 114 14.42 1.39 9.96
C HIS A 114 15.32 2.33 9.16
N LEU A 115 14.81 3.53 8.88
CA LEU A 115 15.56 4.58 8.23
C LEU A 115 16.25 5.48 9.27
N ASP A 116 17.07 6.40 8.81
CA ASP A 116 17.70 7.39 9.68
C ASP A 116 16.65 8.32 10.31
N GLY A 117 16.97 8.90 11.46
CA GLY A 117 16.09 9.89 12.10
C GLY A 117 14.81 9.35 12.75
N GLY A 118 14.63 8.02 12.81
CA GLY A 118 13.44 7.38 13.40
C GLY A 118 12.25 7.25 12.45
N GLU A 119 12.49 7.44 11.16
CA GLU A 119 11.54 7.14 10.09
C GLU A 119 11.47 5.63 9.86
N HIS A 120 10.27 5.10 9.56
CA HIS A 120 10.08 3.68 9.33
C HIS A 120 9.25 3.42 8.09
N ILE A 121 9.62 2.39 7.32
CA ILE A 121 8.73 1.80 6.32
C ILE A 121 8.24 0.46 6.87
N LYS A 122 6.93 0.31 6.95
CA LYS A 122 6.26 -0.82 7.57
C LYS A 122 5.39 -1.54 6.57
N ILE A 123 5.68 -2.81 6.33
CA ILE A 123 4.76 -3.69 5.61
C ILE A 123 4.06 -4.57 6.63
N SER A 124 2.72 -4.52 6.65
CA SER A 124 1.91 -5.42 7.48
C SER A 124 1.10 -6.35 6.59
N THR A 125 0.94 -7.59 7.00
CA THR A 125 0.08 -8.56 6.32
C THR A 125 -0.96 -9.07 7.28
N LYS A 126 -2.16 -9.33 6.79
CA LYS A 126 -3.21 -10.06 7.51
C LYS A 126 -3.93 -10.97 6.54
N LYS A 127 -3.76 -12.29 6.72
CA LYS A 127 -4.19 -13.29 5.74
C LYS A 127 -3.64 -12.88 4.36
N GLU A 128 -4.44 -12.92 3.31
CA GLU A 128 -4.05 -12.49 1.96
C GLU A 128 -3.77 -10.99 1.78
N LEU A 129 -4.16 -10.14 2.73
CA LEU A 129 -4.08 -8.68 2.57
C LEU A 129 -2.72 -8.13 3.01
N VAL A 130 -2.22 -7.14 2.27
CA VAL A 130 -0.97 -6.43 2.56
C VAL A 130 -1.25 -4.94 2.73
N SER A 131 -0.54 -4.28 3.63
CA SER A 131 -0.53 -2.83 3.78
C SER A 131 0.90 -2.31 3.89
N VAL A 132 1.12 -1.10 3.38
CA VAL A 132 2.39 -0.38 3.45
C VAL A 132 2.15 0.96 4.11
N LYS A 133 2.96 1.30 5.10
CA LYS A 133 2.95 2.61 5.76
C LYS A 133 4.35 3.18 5.82
N VAL A 134 4.48 4.47 5.56
CA VAL A 134 5.67 5.24 5.93
C VAL A 134 5.29 6.06 7.15
N GLU A 135 5.98 5.80 8.26
CA GLU A 135 5.70 6.37 9.59
C GLU A 135 6.81 7.36 9.98
N ASN A 136 6.43 8.45 10.64
CA ASN A 136 7.32 9.53 11.08
C ASN A 136 8.08 10.24 9.95
N ALA A 137 7.58 10.18 8.71
CA ALA A 137 8.27 10.75 7.56
C ALA A 137 8.54 12.24 7.75
N THR A 138 9.68 12.71 7.24
CA THR A 138 10.09 14.11 7.29
C THR A 138 10.26 14.68 5.90
N GLU A 139 10.10 16.00 5.77
CA GLU A 139 10.36 16.70 4.51
C GLU A 139 11.82 16.52 4.05
N ALA A 140 12.75 16.37 4.99
CA ALA A 140 14.17 16.22 4.67
C ALA A 140 14.45 14.93 3.89
N THR A 141 13.72 13.85 4.20
CA THR A 141 13.87 12.55 3.54
C THR A 141 12.89 12.42 2.37
N PHE A 142 11.62 12.72 2.58
CA PHE A 142 10.54 12.39 1.64
C PHE A 142 9.99 13.59 0.87
N GLY A 143 10.53 14.79 1.05
CA GLY A 143 10.02 16.03 0.44
C GLY A 143 9.98 16.02 -1.09
N ALA A 144 10.87 15.26 -1.73
CA ALA A 144 10.94 15.08 -3.18
C ALA A 144 10.25 13.80 -3.68
N SER A 145 9.56 13.07 -2.81
CA SER A 145 8.87 11.84 -3.20
C SER A 145 7.69 12.12 -4.14
N VAL A 146 7.46 11.19 -5.05
CA VAL A 146 6.34 11.19 -5.99
C VAL A 146 5.66 9.82 -5.97
N GLY A 147 4.42 9.72 -6.42
CA GLY A 147 3.65 8.48 -6.40
C GLY A 147 2.22 8.68 -5.92
N LEU A 148 1.54 7.58 -5.65
CA LEU A 148 0.16 7.57 -5.17
C LEU A 148 -0.02 8.20 -3.77
N MET A 149 1.05 8.43 -3.02
CA MET A 149 0.99 9.22 -1.77
C MET A 149 0.92 10.74 -2.01
N GLY A 150 0.95 11.19 -3.27
CA GLY A 150 0.92 12.60 -3.65
C GLY A 150 2.20 13.36 -3.29
N SER A 151 2.20 14.68 -3.45
CA SER A 151 3.33 15.51 -3.03
C SER A 151 3.44 15.61 -1.50
N TYR A 152 4.65 15.58 -0.94
CA TYR A 152 4.85 15.52 0.51
C TYR A 152 4.17 16.68 1.29
N LYS A 153 4.30 17.92 0.82
CA LYS A 153 3.80 19.10 1.56
C LYS A 153 2.28 19.27 1.55
N GLY A 154 1.58 18.69 0.57
CA GLY A 154 0.18 19.02 0.34
C GLY A 154 -0.66 17.89 -0.20
N GLY A 155 -0.12 16.67 -0.31
CA GLY A 155 -0.83 15.51 -0.84
C GLY A 155 -1.29 15.67 -2.28
N VAL A 156 -0.75 16.65 -3.03
CA VAL A 156 -1.25 16.98 -4.37
C VAL A 156 -1.01 15.82 -5.31
N TRP A 157 -2.07 15.39 -5.99
CA TRP A 157 -2.05 14.34 -7.00
C TRP A 157 -1.37 14.84 -8.28
N LEU A 158 -0.04 14.77 -8.30
CA LEU A 158 0.77 15.16 -9.44
C LEU A 158 1.02 13.98 -10.38
N ALA A 159 0.86 14.23 -11.68
CA ALA A 159 1.30 13.31 -12.72
C ALA A 159 2.84 13.22 -12.77
N ARG A 160 3.35 12.25 -13.53
CA ARG A 160 4.79 11.98 -13.68
C ARG A 160 5.56 13.13 -14.33
N ASP A 161 4.87 14.04 -15.02
CA ASP A 161 5.47 15.27 -15.56
C ASP A 161 5.83 16.31 -14.48
N GLY A 162 5.42 16.07 -13.22
CA GLY A 162 5.65 16.93 -12.06
C GLY A 162 4.89 18.27 -12.11
N LYS A 163 3.94 18.43 -13.05
CA LYS A 163 3.27 19.70 -13.35
C LYS A 163 1.76 19.57 -13.40
N THR A 164 1.26 18.48 -13.97
CA THR A 164 -0.17 18.26 -14.18
C THR A 164 -0.78 17.79 -12.87
N VAL A 165 -1.74 18.55 -12.36
CA VAL A 165 -2.57 18.16 -11.21
C VAL A 165 -3.73 17.31 -11.72
N VAL A 166 -3.84 16.10 -11.22
CA VAL A 166 -4.91 15.15 -11.51
C VAL A 166 -5.96 15.25 -10.41
N THR A 167 -7.25 15.25 -10.75
CA THR A 167 -8.34 15.37 -9.76
C THR A 167 -9.28 14.17 -9.76
N ASP A 168 -9.17 13.29 -10.75
CA ASP A 168 -9.93 12.05 -10.83
C ASP A 168 -9.06 10.89 -10.27
N PRO A 169 -9.54 10.16 -9.25
CA PRO A 169 -8.74 9.12 -8.59
C PRO A 169 -8.44 7.94 -9.52
N ILE A 170 -9.30 7.67 -10.51
CA ILE A 170 -9.04 6.63 -11.51
C ILE A 170 -7.90 7.07 -12.43
N ALA A 171 -7.95 8.30 -12.94
CA ALA A 171 -6.87 8.85 -13.76
C ALA A 171 -5.54 8.93 -12.99
N PHE A 172 -5.57 9.28 -11.69
CA PHE A 172 -4.38 9.32 -10.86
C PHE A 172 -3.79 7.92 -10.61
N GLY A 173 -4.66 6.94 -10.36
CA GLY A 173 -4.28 5.53 -10.28
C GLY A 173 -3.66 4.98 -11.56
N GLU A 174 -4.27 5.27 -12.72
CA GLU A 174 -3.74 4.89 -14.03
C GLU A 174 -2.39 5.55 -14.34
N GLU A 175 -2.21 6.82 -13.98
CA GLU A 175 -0.96 7.57 -14.17
C GLU A 175 0.23 6.92 -13.45
N TRP A 176 0.00 6.34 -12.27
CA TRP A 176 1.02 5.67 -11.46
C TRP A 176 1.04 4.14 -11.62
N GLN A 177 0.49 3.60 -12.71
CA GLN A 177 0.76 2.23 -13.12
C GLN A 177 2.26 2.05 -13.39
N VAL A 178 2.84 0.95 -12.91
CA VAL A 178 4.26 0.63 -13.13
C VAL A 178 4.54 0.48 -14.62
N THR A 179 5.60 1.15 -15.05
CA THR A 179 6.10 1.17 -16.43
C THR A 179 7.37 0.35 -16.56
N LYS A 180 7.70 -0.06 -17.79
CA LYS A 180 8.95 -0.80 -18.08
C LYS A 180 10.22 -0.04 -17.65
N SER A 181 10.20 1.29 -17.64
CA SER A 181 11.35 2.11 -17.22
C SER A 181 11.63 2.07 -15.73
N GLU A 182 10.69 1.62 -14.90
CA GLU A 182 10.84 1.57 -13.45
C GLU A 182 11.47 0.26 -12.96
N GLY A 183 11.62 -0.69 -13.89
CA GLY A 183 12.11 -2.03 -13.63
C GLY A 183 11.05 -2.92 -12.99
N GLN A 184 11.35 -4.21 -12.94
CA GLN A 184 10.51 -5.20 -12.30
C GLN A 184 11.00 -5.43 -10.87
N LEU A 185 10.15 -5.14 -9.87
CA LEU A 185 10.49 -5.37 -8.46
C LEU A 185 9.98 -6.71 -7.93
N PHE A 186 8.87 -7.21 -8.47
CA PHE A 186 8.32 -8.50 -8.08
C PHE A 186 9.01 -9.63 -8.84
N GLN A 187 9.24 -10.77 -8.18
CA GLN A 187 9.86 -11.94 -8.81
C GLN A 187 9.10 -12.45 -10.04
N THR A 188 7.78 -12.27 -10.08
CA THR A 188 6.93 -12.70 -11.20
C THR A 188 6.23 -11.55 -11.88
N ASP A 189 6.17 -11.59 -13.20
CA ASP A 189 5.29 -10.72 -13.99
C ASP A 189 3.82 -11.10 -13.82
N ARG A 190 2.94 -10.09 -13.87
CA ARG A 190 1.50 -10.29 -13.85
C ARG A 190 0.82 -9.35 -14.83
N PHE A 191 -0.15 -9.87 -15.58
CA PHE A 191 -1.00 -9.06 -16.46
C PHE A 191 -2.09 -8.34 -15.65
N PRO A 192 -2.43 -7.06 -15.96
CA PRO A 192 -1.86 -6.23 -17.02
C PRO A 192 -0.59 -5.45 -16.60
N GLN A 193 0.31 -5.22 -17.56
CA GLN A 193 1.47 -4.33 -17.42
C GLN A 193 1.36 -3.21 -18.44
N PHE A 194 1.88 -2.01 -18.14
CA PHE A 194 1.87 -0.89 -19.08
C PHE A 194 2.50 -1.28 -20.44
N PRO A 195 1.91 -0.88 -21.59
CA PRO A 195 0.83 0.11 -21.78
C PRO A 195 -0.60 -0.39 -21.61
N GLU A 196 -0.81 -1.67 -21.31
CA GLU A 196 -2.12 -2.24 -21.04
C GLU A 196 -2.63 -1.73 -19.69
N LYS A 197 -3.74 -1.01 -19.74
CA LYS A 197 -4.34 -0.37 -18.56
C LYS A 197 -4.70 -1.39 -17.49
N CYS A 198 -4.60 -0.96 -16.24
CA CYS A 198 -5.14 -1.67 -15.10
C CYS A 198 -6.58 -2.12 -15.34
N TYR A 199 -6.89 -3.36 -14.94
CA TYR A 199 -8.25 -3.87 -15.02
C TYR A 199 -9.08 -3.33 -13.85
N LEU A 200 -10.23 -2.70 -14.12
CA LEU A 200 -11.17 -2.25 -13.08
C LEU A 200 -12.32 -3.27 -12.91
N PRO A 201 -12.51 -3.88 -11.72
CA PRO A 201 -13.60 -4.81 -11.46
C PRO A 201 -14.99 -4.22 -11.75
N GLN A 202 -15.84 -4.99 -12.45
CA GLN A 202 -17.11 -4.51 -13.03
C GLN A 202 -18.16 -4.06 -12.01
N ALA A 203 -18.14 -4.59 -10.79
CA ALA A 203 -19.12 -4.25 -9.75
C ALA A 203 -18.98 -2.80 -9.25
N LEU A 204 -17.76 -2.26 -9.25
CA LEU A 204 -17.49 -0.86 -8.92
C LEU A 204 -17.95 0.10 -10.04
N ARG A 205 -18.10 -0.40 -11.28
CA ARG A 205 -18.65 0.38 -12.40
C ARG A 205 -20.17 0.52 -12.36
N THR A 206 -20.87 -0.29 -11.57
CA THR A 206 -22.36 -0.41 -11.62
C THR A 206 -23.06 -0.16 -10.28
N GLY A 207 -22.34 0.01 -9.18
CA GLY A 207 -22.88 0.48 -7.89
C GLY A 207 -23.92 -0.44 -7.22
N ARG A 208 -24.06 -1.71 -7.65
CA ARG A 208 -25.09 -2.63 -7.15
C ARG A 208 -24.50 -3.71 -6.25
N ARG A 209 -24.59 -3.54 -4.92
CA ARG A 209 -24.49 -4.62 -3.93
C ARG A 209 -25.89 -5.20 -3.64
N ARG A 210 -26.02 -6.51 -3.41
CA ARG A 210 -27.30 -7.23 -3.20
C ARG A 210 -27.84 -6.94 -1.79
N LEU A 211 -29.06 -6.42 -1.70
CA LEU A 211 -29.64 -5.71 -0.53
C LEU A 211 -30.15 -6.57 0.66
N GLY A 212 -30.09 -7.90 0.62
CA GLY A 212 -30.73 -8.76 1.65
C GLY A 212 -29.77 -9.24 2.75
N GLU A 213 -28.73 -9.98 2.37
CA GLU A 213 -27.70 -10.51 3.28
C GLU A 213 -26.70 -9.43 3.73
N ALA A 214 -26.61 -8.32 2.97
CA ALA A 214 -25.71 -7.20 3.23
C ALA A 214 -26.04 -6.43 4.51
N ALA A 215 -27.32 -6.30 4.89
CA ALA A 215 -27.71 -5.47 6.04
C ALA A 215 -27.30 -6.09 7.39
N VAL A 216 -27.44 -7.41 7.54
CA VAL A 216 -27.04 -8.11 8.78
C VAL A 216 -25.51 -8.11 8.92
N LEU A 217 -24.80 -8.28 7.81
CA LEU A 217 -23.34 -8.20 7.80
C LEU A 217 -22.83 -6.77 8.07
N GLU A 218 -23.56 -5.75 7.62
CA GLU A 218 -23.21 -4.34 7.86
C GLU A 218 -23.27 -3.96 9.34
N ASP A 219 -24.30 -4.38 10.07
CA ASP A 219 -24.38 -4.12 11.52
C ASP A 219 -23.27 -4.85 12.29
N GLN A 220 -22.96 -6.09 11.90
CA GLN A 220 -21.85 -6.86 12.48
C GLN A 220 -20.50 -6.20 12.19
N ALA A 221 -20.28 -5.72 10.97
CA ALA A 221 -19.06 -5.01 10.58
C ALA A 221 -18.89 -3.72 11.39
N LYS A 222 -19.94 -2.89 11.48
CA LYS A 222 -19.92 -1.65 12.29
C LYS A 222 -19.63 -1.94 13.76
N ALA A 223 -20.24 -2.98 14.32
CA ALA A 223 -19.99 -3.38 15.70
C ALA A 223 -18.54 -3.84 15.90
N ALA A 224 -18.01 -4.68 15.02
CA ALA A 224 -16.65 -5.18 15.10
C ALA A 224 -15.62 -4.06 14.95
N CYS A 225 -15.85 -3.09 14.06
CA CYS A 225 -14.97 -1.95 13.81
C CYS A 225 -15.15 -0.77 14.78
N SER A 226 -16.09 -0.84 15.73
CA SER A 226 -16.47 0.30 16.58
C SER A 226 -15.37 0.84 17.51
N HIS A 227 -14.32 0.04 17.75
CA HIS A 227 -13.19 0.41 18.59
C HIS A 227 -12.14 1.28 17.87
N TRP A 228 -12.25 1.43 16.55
CA TRP A 228 -11.40 2.31 15.75
C TRP A 228 -11.89 3.76 15.82
N ASP A 229 -10.94 4.69 15.64
CA ASP A 229 -11.29 6.08 15.41
C ASP A 229 -12.10 6.27 14.12
N ASP A 230 -12.68 7.45 13.94
CA ASP A 230 -13.59 7.74 12.84
C ASP A 230 -12.95 7.53 11.47
N GLU A 231 -11.64 7.81 11.32
CA GLU A 231 -10.89 7.67 10.07
C GLU A 231 -10.70 6.20 9.69
N HIS A 232 -10.25 5.36 10.63
CA HIS A 232 -9.97 3.95 10.38
C HIS A 232 -11.22 3.06 10.41
N ARG A 233 -12.28 3.50 11.10
CA ARG A 233 -13.51 2.71 11.24
C ARG A 233 -14.22 2.51 9.90
N ASP A 234 -14.28 3.53 9.05
CA ASP A 234 -14.97 3.42 7.76
C ASP A 234 -14.22 2.48 6.81
N LEU A 235 -12.88 2.55 6.79
CA LEU A 235 -12.01 1.62 6.05
C LEU A 235 -12.20 0.18 6.54
N CYS A 236 -12.19 -0.02 7.87
CA CYS A 236 -12.43 -1.31 8.49
C CYS A 236 -13.79 -1.90 8.10
N VAL A 237 -14.86 -1.10 8.18
CA VAL A 237 -16.21 -1.56 7.84
C VAL A 237 -16.27 -1.95 6.36
N PHE A 238 -15.63 -1.15 5.49
CA PHE A 238 -15.60 -1.45 4.06
C PHE A 238 -14.86 -2.75 3.76
N ASP A 239 -13.66 -2.94 4.30
CA ASP A 239 -12.84 -4.15 4.16
C ASP A 239 -13.60 -5.40 4.65
N VAL A 240 -14.23 -5.33 5.82
CA VAL A 240 -15.03 -6.43 6.39
C VAL A 240 -16.20 -6.77 5.47
N LEU A 241 -16.90 -5.77 4.92
CA LEU A 241 -18.02 -5.98 4.02
C LEU A 241 -17.60 -6.50 2.65
N ALA A 242 -16.45 -6.06 2.13
CA ALA A 242 -15.91 -6.48 0.86
C ALA A 242 -15.46 -7.96 0.93
N THR A 243 -14.76 -8.32 2.00
CA THR A 243 -14.20 -9.66 2.19
C THR A 243 -15.17 -10.66 2.82
N GLY A 244 -16.17 -10.17 3.57
CA GLY A 244 -17.03 -11.00 4.42
C GLY A 244 -16.33 -11.54 5.66
N ASP A 245 -15.20 -10.95 6.07
CA ASP A 245 -14.33 -11.47 7.12
C ASP A 245 -14.25 -10.54 8.33
N LEU A 246 -15.05 -10.83 9.36
CA LEU A 246 -15.09 -10.07 10.62
C LEU A 246 -13.75 -10.07 11.36
N GLU A 247 -12.88 -11.08 11.14
CA GLU A 247 -11.59 -11.10 11.80
C GLU A 247 -10.77 -9.89 11.41
N LEU A 248 -10.96 -9.30 10.22
CA LEU A 248 -10.26 -8.08 9.78
C LEU A 248 -10.38 -6.92 10.77
N ALA A 249 -11.51 -6.80 11.46
CA ALA A 249 -11.73 -5.73 12.43
C ALA A 249 -10.75 -5.75 13.61
N GLU A 250 -10.22 -6.93 13.99
CA GLU A 250 -9.37 -7.08 15.18
C GLU A 250 -7.91 -6.62 14.99
N SER A 251 -7.48 -6.19 13.79
CA SER A 251 -6.06 -5.88 13.53
C SER A 251 -5.68 -4.42 13.70
N GLY A 252 -5.37 -4.08 14.95
CA GLY A 252 -4.73 -2.83 15.39
C GLY A 252 -3.54 -2.30 14.55
N SER A 253 -2.87 -3.15 13.76
CA SER A 253 -1.69 -2.73 12.98
C SER A 253 -1.79 -2.99 11.48
N TYR A 254 -2.96 -3.40 11.01
CA TYR A 254 -3.23 -3.49 9.58
C TYR A 254 -3.70 -2.14 9.07
N PHE A 255 -4.67 -1.56 9.77
CA PHE A 255 -5.17 -0.20 9.61
C PHE A 255 -4.24 0.83 10.22
#